data_AF-A0A4Q3FMQ2-F1
#
_entry.id   AF-A0A4Q3FMQ2-F1
#
_cell.length_a   1.000
_cell.length_b   1.000
_cell.length_c   1.000
_cell.angle_alpha   90.00
_cell.angle_beta   90.00
_cell.angle_gamma   90.00
#
_symmetry.space_group_name_H-M   'P 1'
#
loop_
_entity.id
_entity.type
_entity.pdbx_description
1 polymer ?
#
loop_
_entity_poly.entity_id
_entity_poly.type
_entity_poly.pdbx_seq_one_letter_code
_entity_poly.pdbx_strand_id
1 'polypeptide(L)'
;MLNFTGRRAGIAGLVLGAGLAMVGAAPAWAGPFEFAPAPQNDLNRVYRIDKATGEVGACQFQLKEGGVGLTVCFPSGEGAGPQAPSDYGLMPSRHEKEGGIFRVNIRTGEMSICYVFDDKTVCTPQTK
;
A
#
# COMPACT_ATOMS: atom_id res chain seq x y z
N MET A 1 23.09 -71.82 -18.13
CA MET A 1 23.69 -71.68 -16.79
C MET A 1 24.73 -70.59 -16.85
N LEU A 2 24.48 -69.42 -16.22
CA LEU A 2 25.48 -68.67 -15.45
C LEU A 2 24.75 -67.52 -14.71
N ASN A 3 25.21 -67.27 -13.50
CA ASN A 3 24.49 -66.65 -12.40
C ASN A 3 24.25 -65.14 -12.55
N PHE A 4 23.09 -64.73 -12.07
CA PHE A 4 22.83 -63.39 -11.52
C PHE A 4 23.82 -63.11 -10.38
N THR A 5 24.59 -62.03 -10.48
CA THR A 5 25.19 -61.41 -9.28
C THR A 5 25.44 -59.93 -9.48
N GLY A 6 24.74 -59.12 -8.67
CA GLY A 6 25.33 -57.92 -8.07
C GLY A 6 25.33 -56.62 -8.89
N ARG A 7 24.17 -55.95 -8.99
CA ARG A 7 24.16 -54.48 -9.04
C ARG A 7 22.87 -53.91 -8.42
N ARG A 8 22.74 -54.09 -7.10
CA ARG A 8 21.79 -53.32 -6.28
C ARG A 8 22.53 -52.09 -5.74
N ALA A 9 22.67 -51.05 -6.56
CA ALA A 9 23.08 -49.75 -6.07
C ALA A 9 22.46 -48.68 -6.95
N GLY A 10 21.60 -47.84 -6.36
CA GLY A 10 21.31 -46.52 -6.93
C GLY A 10 19.88 -46.25 -7.39
N ILE A 11 18.84 -46.59 -6.62
CA ILE A 11 17.52 -45.92 -6.78
C ILE A 11 16.92 -45.48 -5.42
N ALA A 12 17.62 -45.67 -4.30
CA ALA A 12 17.07 -45.32 -2.98
C ALA A 12 17.30 -43.86 -2.53
N GLY A 13 17.96 -43.02 -3.33
CA GLY A 13 18.38 -41.67 -2.92
C GLY A 13 17.47 -40.53 -3.35
N LEU A 14 16.53 -40.74 -4.27
CA LEU A 14 15.84 -39.65 -4.97
C LEU A 14 14.37 -39.41 -4.54
N VAL A 15 13.98 -39.86 -3.34
CA VAL A 15 12.61 -39.61 -2.83
C VAL A 15 12.61 -38.74 -1.56
N LEU A 16 13.76 -38.54 -0.92
CA LEU A 16 13.87 -37.72 0.31
C LEU A 16 14.17 -36.22 0.08
N GLY A 17 14.33 -35.77 -1.17
CA GLY A 17 14.65 -34.37 -1.48
C GLY A 17 13.46 -33.47 -1.79
N ALA A 18 12.28 -34.03 -2.08
CA ALA A 18 11.15 -33.26 -2.64
C ALA A 18 10.13 -32.74 -1.60
N GLY A 19 10.23 -33.18 -0.34
CA GLY A 19 9.23 -32.85 0.69
C GLY A 19 9.49 -31.56 1.48
N LEU A 20 10.70 -30.98 1.40
CA LEU A 20 11.14 -29.92 2.31
C LEU A 20 11.03 -28.48 1.77
N ALA A 21 10.36 -28.27 0.63
CA ALA A 21 10.25 -26.94 0.01
C ALA A 21 8.89 -26.23 0.24
N MET A 22 7.91 -26.85 0.92
CA MET A 22 6.55 -26.29 1.06
C MET A 22 6.19 -25.78 2.47
N VAL A 23 7.13 -25.80 3.42
CA VAL A 23 6.89 -25.30 4.79
C VAL A 23 7.55 -23.94 4.96
N GLY A 24 6.89 -22.85 4.58
CA GLY A 24 7.44 -21.52 4.89
C GLY A 24 6.85 -20.30 4.20
N ALA A 25 5.89 -20.43 3.28
CA ALA A 25 5.17 -19.26 2.79
C ALA A 25 4.10 -18.86 3.81
N ALA A 26 4.50 -18.11 4.85
CA ALA A 26 3.53 -17.39 5.66
C ALA A 26 2.70 -16.48 4.74
N PRO A 27 1.37 -16.42 4.88
CA PRO A 27 0.57 -15.50 4.07
C PRO A 27 1.07 -14.08 4.35
N ALA A 28 1.62 -13.42 3.34
CA ALA A 28 1.89 -12.00 3.40
C ALA A 28 0.54 -11.29 3.32
N TRP A 29 -0.01 -10.89 4.48
CA TRP A 29 -1.16 -10.01 4.51
C TRP A 29 -0.72 -8.65 3.98
N ALA A 30 -1.16 -8.30 2.76
CA ALA A 30 -1.07 -6.93 2.31
C ALA A 30 -1.79 -6.05 3.34
N GLY A 31 -1.09 -5.05 3.87
CA GLY A 31 -1.68 -4.11 4.81
C GLY A 31 -2.93 -3.47 4.20
N PRO A 32 -3.94 -3.13 5.00
CA PRO A 32 -5.16 -2.49 4.51
C PRO A 32 -4.90 -1.10 3.94
N PHE A 33 -3.69 -0.56 4.13
CA PHE A 33 -3.32 0.78 3.73
C PHE A 33 -2.30 0.81 2.59
N GLU A 34 -2.45 1.79 1.71
CA GLU A 34 -1.46 2.20 0.73
C GLU A 34 -0.99 3.63 1.05
N PHE A 35 0.28 3.92 0.75
CA PHE A 35 0.91 5.20 1.04
C PHE A 35 1.54 5.79 -0.21
N ALA A 36 1.41 7.10 -0.38
CA ALA A 36 2.07 7.84 -1.44
C ALA A 36 2.49 9.23 -0.96
N PRO A 37 3.66 9.74 -1.40
CA PRO A 37 4.07 11.11 -1.09
C PRO A 37 3.14 12.11 -1.79
N ALA A 38 3.03 13.30 -1.23
CA ALA A 38 2.45 14.43 -1.95
C ALA A 38 3.23 14.66 -3.27
N PRO A 39 2.57 15.06 -4.37
CA PRO A 39 3.26 15.33 -5.64
C PRO A 39 4.25 16.51 -5.59
N GLN A 40 4.05 17.43 -4.64
CA GLN A 40 4.80 18.66 -4.47
C GLN A 40 6.17 18.39 -3.80
N ASN A 41 7.26 18.93 -4.35
CA ASN A 41 8.64 18.61 -3.92
C ASN A 41 9.08 19.31 -2.62
N ASP A 42 8.48 20.44 -2.27
CA ASP A 42 8.77 21.23 -1.06
C ASP A 42 7.77 20.99 0.08
N LEU A 43 6.89 20.00 -0.08
CA LEU A 43 5.90 19.61 0.92
C LEU A 43 6.22 18.23 1.50
N ASN A 44 6.67 18.19 2.76
CA ASN A 44 6.92 16.93 3.48
C ASN A 44 5.60 16.32 3.99
N ARG A 45 4.81 15.77 3.08
CA ARG A 45 3.50 15.16 3.36
C ARG A 45 3.38 13.81 2.69
N VAL A 46 2.83 12.85 3.42
CA VAL A 46 2.50 11.51 2.95
C VAL A 46 1.02 11.29 3.13
N TYR A 47 0.36 10.80 2.08
CA TYR A 47 -1.03 10.39 2.11
C TYR A 47 -1.13 8.90 2.38
N ARG A 48 -2.20 8.52 3.08
CA ARG A 48 -2.58 7.12 3.32
C ARG A 48 -4.01 6.90 2.83
N ILE A 49 -4.27 5.75 2.24
CA ILE A 49 -5.62 5.33 1.87
C ILE A 49 -5.90 3.95 2.43
N ASP A 50 -7.10 3.72 2.96
CA ASP A 50 -7.61 2.37 3.18
C ASP A 50 -8.08 1.79 1.84
N LYS A 51 -7.46 0.71 1.40
CA LYS A 51 -7.69 0.13 0.07
C LYS A 51 -9.09 -0.43 -0.12
N ALA A 52 -9.79 -0.81 0.95
CA ALA A 52 -11.12 -1.41 0.89
C ALA A 52 -12.23 -0.36 1.02
N THR A 53 -12.00 0.67 1.83
CA THR A 53 -13.01 1.71 2.10
C THR A 53 -12.79 3.01 1.33
N GLY A 54 -11.58 3.27 0.84
CA GLY A 54 -11.24 4.51 0.16
C GLY A 54 -11.14 5.72 1.09
N GLU A 55 -11.04 5.50 2.41
CA GLU A 55 -10.81 6.56 3.38
C GLU A 55 -9.38 7.10 3.26
N VAL A 56 -9.22 8.42 3.11
CA VAL A 56 -7.94 9.09 2.90
C VAL A 56 -7.56 9.94 4.09
N GLY A 57 -6.32 9.79 4.55
CA GLY A 57 -5.69 10.66 5.54
C GLY A 57 -4.34 11.16 5.04
N ALA A 58 -3.76 12.11 5.77
CA ALA A 58 -2.44 12.64 5.46
C ALA A 58 -1.63 12.84 6.73
N CYS A 59 -0.34 12.60 6.68
CA CYS A 59 0.59 12.95 7.74
C CYS A 59 1.69 13.86 7.21
N GLN A 60 2.19 14.76 8.05
CA GLN A 60 3.19 15.75 7.72
C GLN A 60 4.19 15.90 8.86
N PHE A 61 5.45 16.12 8.48
CA PHE A 61 6.46 16.57 9.42
C PHE A 61 6.28 18.04 9.77
N GLN A 62 6.33 18.38 11.05
CA GLN A 62 6.39 19.76 11.54
C GLN A 62 7.58 19.93 12.49
N LEU A 63 8.30 21.04 12.36
CA LEU A 63 9.36 21.40 13.31
C LEU A 63 8.76 22.09 14.53
N LYS A 64 9.16 21.64 15.72
CA LYS A 64 8.99 22.44 16.94
C LYS A 64 10.16 23.42 17.04
N GLU A 65 9.90 24.63 17.51
CA GLU A 65 10.96 25.61 17.76
C GLU A 65 12.05 25.02 18.65
N GLY A 66 13.30 25.09 18.19
CA GLY A 66 14.48 24.68 18.96
C GLY A 66 14.60 23.18 19.29
N GLY A 67 13.84 22.29 18.64
CA GLY A 67 13.79 20.87 19.04
C GLY A 67 13.59 19.85 17.91
N VAL A 68 13.38 18.59 18.31
CA VAL A 68 13.03 17.47 17.42
C VAL A 68 11.63 17.70 16.85
N GLY A 69 11.47 17.58 15.53
CA GLY A 69 10.17 17.73 14.90
C GLY A 69 9.20 16.58 15.23
N LEU A 70 7.92 16.78 14.92
CA LEU A 70 6.85 15.81 15.12
C LEU A 70 6.23 15.37 13.81
N THR A 71 5.63 14.18 13.81
CA THR A 71 4.70 13.75 12.75
C THR A 71 3.29 14.12 13.19
N VAL A 72 2.63 14.99 12.43
CA VAL A 72 1.22 15.37 12.60
C VAL A 72 0.40 14.62 11.57
N CYS A 73 -0.62 13.88 12.00
CA CYS A 73 -1.56 13.22 11.10
C CYS A 73 -2.92 13.91 11.17
N PHE A 74 -3.42 14.31 10.01
CA PHE A 74 -4.70 14.97 9.83
C PHE A 74 -5.80 13.91 9.67
N PRO A 75 -6.87 13.95 10.49
CA PRO A 75 -7.98 13.04 10.34
C PRO A 75 -8.72 13.26 9.01
N SER A 76 -9.51 12.27 8.63
CA SER A 76 -10.41 12.34 7.47
C SER A 76 -11.50 13.40 7.73
N GLY A 77 -11.68 14.30 6.77
CA GLY A 77 -12.69 15.36 6.75
C GLY A 77 -13.72 15.13 5.66
N GLU A 78 -14.28 16.22 5.12
CA GLU A 78 -15.31 16.16 4.08
C GLU A 78 -14.81 15.41 2.84
N GLY A 79 -15.62 14.46 2.36
CA GLY A 79 -15.32 13.64 1.17
C GLY A 79 -14.18 12.61 1.32
N ALA A 80 -13.35 12.73 2.35
CA ALA A 80 -12.21 11.84 2.60
C ALA A 80 -12.54 10.64 3.49
N GLY A 81 -13.74 10.61 4.09
CA GLY A 81 -14.25 9.46 4.82
C GLY A 81 -14.45 8.20 3.95
N PRO A 82 -14.86 7.08 4.58
CA PRO A 82 -15.20 5.85 3.87
C PRO A 82 -16.19 6.07 2.72
N GLN A 83 -15.98 5.35 1.63
CA GLN A 83 -16.79 5.34 0.41
C GLN A 83 -17.51 3.99 0.27
N ALA A 84 -18.24 3.82 -0.83
CA ALA A 84 -18.74 2.49 -1.19
C ALA A 84 -17.58 1.49 -1.28
N PRO A 85 -17.69 0.27 -0.69
CA PRO A 85 -16.61 -0.70 -0.71
C PRO A 85 -16.08 -0.99 -2.12
N SER A 86 -14.80 -0.71 -2.35
CA SER A 86 -14.14 -0.93 -3.64
C SER A 86 -12.65 -1.23 -3.48
N ASP A 87 -11.90 -1.28 -4.59
CA ASP A 87 -10.44 -1.32 -4.57
C ASP A 87 -9.93 0.09 -4.86
N TYR A 88 -9.39 0.73 -3.84
CA TYR A 88 -8.89 2.09 -3.91
C TYR A 88 -7.37 2.15 -3.89
N GLY A 89 -6.81 3.15 -4.58
CA GLY A 89 -5.40 3.47 -4.58
C GLY A 89 -5.14 4.97 -4.59
N LEU A 90 -3.86 5.35 -4.45
CA LEU A 90 -3.41 6.73 -4.54
C LEU A 90 -2.65 6.94 -5.85
N MET A 91 -2.95 8.05 -6.54
CA MET A 91 -2.29 8.44 -7.77
C MET A 91 -1.74 9.87 -7.66
N PRO A 92 -0.43 10.03 -7.47
CA PRO A 92 0.22 11.33 -7.56
C PRO A 92 0.13 11.87 -9.00
N SER A 93 -0.34 13.11 -9.16
CA SER A 93 -0.39 13.79 -10.47
C SER A 93 0.99 14.24 -10.98
N ARG A 94 2.01 14.19 -10.11
CA ARG A 94 3.35 14.76 -10.34
C ARG A 94 3.34 16.27 -10.62
N HIS A 95 2.30 16.98 -10.15
CA HIS A 95 2.27 18.42 -10.24
C HIS A 95 3.20 19.04 -9.17
N GLU A 96 4.10 19.93 -9.59
CA GLU A 96 5.10 20.55 -8.71
C GLU A 96 4.57 21.55 -7.68
N LYS A 97 3.32 22.03 -7.80
CA LYS A 97 2.78 23.13 -6.97
C LYS A 97 1.50 22.76 -6.23
N GLU A 98 0.78 21.74 -6.69
CA GLU A 98 -0.46 21.31 -6.06
C GLU A 98 -0.16 20.21 -5.04
N GLY A 99 -0.41 20.50 -3.77
CA GLY A 99 -0.14 19.57 -2.66
C GLY A 99 -1.18 18.46 -2.50
N GLY A 100 -2.09 18.26 -3.45
CA GLY A 100 -3.15 17.25 -3.40
C GLY A 100 -2.77 15.94 -4.11
N ILE A 101 -3.46 14.85 -3.78
CA ILE A 101 -3.27 13.53 -4.40
C ILE A 101 -4.61 12.98 -4.88
N PHE A 102 -4.62 12.23 -5.98
CA PHE A 102 -5.85 11.57 -6.42
C PHE A 102 -6.10 10.28 -5.65
N ARG A 103 -7.28 10.15 -5.05
CA ARG A 103 -7.90 8.87 -4.74
C ARG A 103 -8.48 8.32 -6.03
N VAL A 104 -8.22 7.04 -6.30
CA VAL A 104 -8.73 6.34 -7.49
C VAL A 104 -9.46 5.09 -7.05
N ASN A 105 -10.71 4.93 -7.47
CA ASN A 105 -11.43 3.67 -7.44
C ASN A 105 -11.01 2.83 -8.65
N ILE A 106 -10.14 1.85 -8.45
CA ILE A 106 -9.52 1.06 -9.52
C ILE A 106 -10.55 0.24 -10.29
N ARG A 107 -11.69 -0.11 -9.67
CA ARG A 107 -12.75 -0.88 -10.33
C ARG A 107 -13.67 -0.04 -11.20
N THR A 108 -13.97 1.19 -10.79
CA THR A 108 -14.98 2.05 -11.47
C THR A 108 -14.36 3.16 -12.32
N GLY A 109 -13.08 3.47 -12.10
CA GLY A 109 -12.39 4.61 -12.70
C GLY A 109 -12.75 5.95 -12.07
N GLU A 110 -13.55 5.97 -11.00
CA GLU A 110 -13.89 7.21 -10.31
C GLU A 110 -12.68 7.77 -9.55
N MET A 111 -12.53 9.08 -9.60
CA MET A 111 -11.40 9.80 -9.01
C MET A 111 -11.89 11.01 -8.21
N SER A 112 -11.16 11.33 -7.14
CA SER A 112 -11.30 12.58 -6.40
C SER A 112 -9.92 13.06 -5.98
N ILE A 113 -9.67 14.37 -6.05
CA ILE A 113 -8.44 14.94 -5.49
C ILE A 113 -8.64 15.17 -3.98
N CYS A 114 -7.66 14.76 -3.20
CA CYS A 114 -7.63 14.86 -1.75
C CYS A 114 -6.46 15.74 -1.30
N TYR A 115 -6.69 16.65 -0.36
CA TYR A 115 -5.70 17.59 0.15
C TYR A 115 -5.96 17.94 1.61
N VAL A 116 -5.00 18.55 2.29
CA VAL A 116 -5.22 19.03 3.67
C VAL A 116 -5.80 20.43 3.64
N PHE A 117 -6.92 20.62 4.33
CA PHE A 117 -7.60 21.89 4.53
C PHE A 117 -8.05 21.98 5.99
N ASP A 118 -7.68 23.06 6.67
CA ASP A 118 -8.04 23.33 8.07
C ASP A 118 -7.82 22.11 9.01
N ASP A 119 -6.57 21.63 9.04
CA ASP A 119 -6.12 20.46 9.81
C ASP A 119 -6.90 19.15 9.58
N LYS A 120 -7.59 19.04 8.43
CA LYS A 120 -8.29 17.82 8.00
C LYS A 120 -7.86 17.43 6.61
N THR A 121 -7.89 16.14 6.30
CA THR A 121 -7.77 15.67 4.93
C THR A 121 -9.14 15.70 4.28
N VAL A 122 -9.36 16.51 3.25
CA VAL A 122 -10.63 16.60 2.52
C VAL A 122 -10.46 16.08 1.09
N CYS A 123 -11.54 15.63 0.47
CA CYS A 123 -11.56 15.24 -0.94
C CYS A 123 -12.73 15.89 -1.67
N THR A 124 -12.54 16.16 -2.96
CA THR A 124 -13.65 16.55 -3.85
C THR A 124 -14.65 15.39 -4.02
N PRO A 125 -15.88 15.67 -4.51
CA PRO A 125 -16.75 14.62 -5.02
C PRO A 125 -16.03 13.73 -6.03
N GLN A 126 -16.39 12.44 -6.08
CA GLN A 126 -15.83 11.52 -7.06
C GLN A 126 -16.46 11.72 -8.44
N THR A 127 -15.64 11.73 -9.49
CA THR A 127 -16.05 11.86 -10.90
C THR A 127 -15.25 10.92 -11.80
N LYS A 128 -15.72 10.69 -13.03
CA LYS A 128 -15.01 9.97 -14.10
C LYS A 128 -14.44 10.94 -15.13
#